data_AF-A0A0D6N2K2-F1
#
_entry.id   AF-A0A0D6N2K2-F1
#
_cell.length_a   1.000
_cell.length_b   1.000
_cell.length_c   1.000
_cell.angle_alpha   90.00
_cell.angle_beta   90.00
_cell.angle_gamma   90.00
#
_symmetry.space_group_name_H-M   'P 1'
#
loop_
_entity.id
_entity.type
_entity.pdbx_description
1 polymer ?
#
loop_
_entity_poly.entity_id
_entity_poly.type
_entity_poly.pdbx_seq_one_letter_code
_entity_poly.pdbx_strand_id
1 'polypeptide(L)'
;MQHPTKDGLLALYRDLTESYEAALKAQEESSEKVLEAERAQHLIEKADLVTKQSTFLNTILPHMEGLLKGLGQLRHTLEKREVWAVTEKQGLQNQITTLCGLIQNSLPHNEDKPDGQKSSSKQPRSMKLSTAADKFVFSVPSKSAGTIKGTGKTVALFTEAFGDIPVHQITGDVIGEFYDFLSGLPTTHGNGTVTLPPSGCCQRG
;
A
#
# COMPACT_ATOMS: atom_id res chain seq x y z
N MET A 1 -78.52 5.10 -56.84
CA MET A 1 -77.49 4.64 -55.88
C MET A 1 -77.86 3.22 -55.48
N GLN A 2 -76.99 2.24 -55.74
CA GLN A 2 -77.27 0.84 -55.43
C GLN A 2 -76.98 0.64 -53.94
N HIS A 3 -78.00 0.29 -53.15
CA HIS A 3 -77.81 -0.01 -51.74
C HIS A 3 -77.07 -1.34 -51.60
N PRO A 4 -76.04 -1.43 -50.73
CA PRO A 4 -75.33 -2.67 -50.50
C PRO A 4 -76.31 -3.71 -49.94
N THR A 5 -76.34 -4.89 -50.57
CA THR A 5 -77.08 -6.04 -50.07
C THR A 5 -76.50 -6.49 -48.74
N LYS A 6 -77.37 -6.92 -47.82
CA LYS A 6 -77.01 -7.39 -46.47
C LYS A 6 -75.86 -8.41 -46.50
N ASP A 7 -75.87 -9.32 -47.47
CA ASP A 7 -74.85 -10.37 -47.61
C ASP A 7 -73.48 -9.81 -48.01
N GLY A 8 -73.44 -8.74 -48.81
CA GLY A 8 -72.19 -8.04 -49.15
C GLY A 8 -71.57 -7.32 -47.95
N LEU A 9 -72.41 -6.75 -47.08
CA LEU A 9 -71.96 -6.13 -45.83
C LEU A 9 -71.40 -7.19 -44.86
N LEU A 10 -72.06 -8.33 -44.74
CA LEU A 10 -71.61 -9.44 -43.89
C LEU A 10 -70.28 -10.05 -44.38
N ALA A 11 -70.10 -10.18 -45.69
CA ALA A 11 -68.84 -10.63 -46.27
C ALA A 11 -67.70 -9.65 -45.93
N LEU A 12 -67.94 -8.35 -46.03
CA LEU A 12 -66.96 -7.32 -45.71
C LEU A 12 -66.59 -7.32 -44.22
N TYR A 13 -67.56 -7.51 -43.31
CA TYR A 13 -67.28 -7.65 -41.88
C TYR A 13 -66.43 -8.88 -41.55
N ARG A 14 -66.67 -9.99 -42.24
CA ARG A 14 -65.87 -11.21 -42.06
C ARG A 14 -64.43 -10.99 -42.51
N ASP A 15 -64.26 -10.44 -43.71
CA ASP A 15 -62.94 -10.14 -44.29
C ASP A 15 -62.16 -9.15 -43.42
N LEU A 16 -62.85 -8.12 -42.90
CA LEU A 16 -62.30 -7.19 -41.94
C LEU A 16 -61.84 -7.90 -40.65
N THR A 17 -62.66 -8.80 -40.11
CA THR A 17 -62.34 -9.55 -38.88
C THR A 17 -61.12 -10.45 -39.10
N GLU A 18 -61.08 -11.19 -40.19
CA GLU A 18 -59.94 -12.05 -40.56
C GLU A 18 -58.66 -11.22 -40.76
N SER A 19 -58.77 -10.02 -41.38
CA SER A 19 -57.63 -9.13 -41.54
C SER A 19 -57.07 -8.61 -40.21
N TYR A 20 -57.94 -8.29 -39.24
CA TYR A 20 -57.53 -7.84 -37.92
C TYR A 20 -56.90 -8.97 -37.10
N GLU A 21 -57.46 -10.19 -37.19
CA GLU A 21 -56.89 -11.37 -36.53
C GLU A 21 -55.50 -11.70 -37.09
N ALA A 22 -55.32 -11.62 -38.42
CA ALA A 22 -54.02 -11.81 -39.05
C ALA A 22 -53.01 -10.73 -38.63
N ALA A 23 -53.44 -9.46 -38.54
CA ALA A 23 -52.59 -8.37 -38.10
C ALA A 23 -52.17 -8.52 -36.63
N LEU A 24 -53.10 -8.92 -35.74
CA LEU A 24 -52.82 -9.20 -34.33
C LEU A 24 -51.81 -10.33 -34.18
N LYS A 25 -52.01 -11.45 -34.89
CA LYS A 25 -51.09 -12.58 -34.85
C LYS A 25 -49.69 -12.20 -35.35
N ALA A 26 -49.61 -11.43 -36.45
CA ALA A 26 -48.33 -10.94 -36.96
C ALA A 26 -47.64 -10.00 -35.95
N GLN A 27 -48.40 -9.17 -35.24
CA GLN A 27 -47.88 -8.31 -34.19
C GLN A 27 -47.34 -9.11 -33.00
N GLU A 28 -48.09 -10.10 -32.52
CA GLU A 28 -47.67 -11.00 -31.44
C GLU A 28 -46.38 -11.73 -31.81
N GLU A 29 -46.33 -12.35 -32.99
CA GLU A 29 -45.11 -13.03 -33.50
C GLU A 29 -43.92 -12.08 -33.62
N SER A 30 -44.15 -10.82 -34.03
CA SER A 30 -43.07 -9.82 -34.08
C SER A 30 -42.58 -9.43 -32.69
N SER A 31 -43.49 -9.28 -31.72
CA SER A 31 -43.15 -8.91 -30.34
C SER A 31 -42.38 -10.02 -29.64
N GLU A 32 -42.71 -11.28 -29.90
CA GLU A 32 -42.01 -12.44 -29.35
C GLU A 32 -40.58 -12.51 -29.87
N LYS A 33 -40.38 -12.30 -31.18
CA LYS A 33 -39.05 -12.26 -31.80
C LYS A 33 -38.19 -11.11 -31.28
N VAL A 34 -38.79 -9.93 -31.05
CA VAL A 34 -38.07 -8.80 -30.43
C VAL A 34 -37.60 -9.18 -29.03
N LEU A 35 -38.48 -9.77 -28.23
CA LEU A 35 -38.15 -10.18 -26.87
C LEU A 35 -37.06 -11.27 -26.85
N GLU A 36 -37.11 -12.23 -27.78
CA GLU A 36 -36.05 -13.22 -27.96
C GLU A 36 -34.70 -12.57 -28.33
N ALA A 37 -34.71 -11.61 -29.27
CA ALA A 37 -33.51 -10.88 -29.65
C ALA A 37 -32.92 -10.06 -28.48
N GLU A 38 -33.76 -9.40 -27.68
CA GLU A 38 -33.33 -8.68 -26.48
C GLU A 38 -32.68 -9.62 -25.45
N ARG A 39 -33.27 -10.80 -25.22
CA ARG A 39 -32.67 -11.81 -24.34
C ARG A 39 -31.33 -12.29 -24.86
N ALA A 40 -31.22 -12.56 -26.17
CA ALA A 40 -29.96 -12.97 -26.79
C ALA A 40 -28.89 -11.87 -26.67
N GLN A 41 -29.24 -10.61 -26.90
CA GLN A 41 -28.33 -9.49 -26.75
C GLN A 41 -27.80 -9.35 -25.33
N HIS A 42 -28.68 -9.44 -24.33
CA HIS A 42 -28.27 -9.39 -22.92
C HIS A 42 -27.32 -10.54 -22.54
N LEU A 43 -27.48 -11.73 -23.12
CA LEU A 43 -26.53 -12.83 -22.93
C LEU A 43 -25.17 -12.54 -23.56
N ILE A 44 -25.14 -11.94 -24.76
CA ILE A 44 -23.90 -11.53 -25.43
C ILE A 44 -23.16 -10.46 -24.62
N GLU A 45 -23.86 -9.45 -24.10
CA GLU A 45 -23.27 -8.40 -23.26
C GLU A 45 -22.64 -8.97 -21.99
N LYS A 46 -23.30 -9.95 -21.36
CA LYS A 46 -22.73 -10.67 -20.21
C LYS A 46 -21.48 -11.47 -20.59
N ALA A 47 -21.50 -12.14 -21.73
CA ALA A 47 -20.34 -12.90 -22.21
C ALA A 47 -19.15 -11.98 -22.53
N ASP A 48 -19.40 -10.79 -23.10
CA ASP A 48 -18.37 -9.78 -23.36
C ASP A 48 -17.78 -9.25 -22.05
N LEU A 49 -18.60 -9.01 -21.02
CA LEU A 49 -18.12 -8.62 -19.69
C LEU A 49 -17.20 -9.68 -19.08
N VAL A 50 -17.60 -10.96 -19.13
CA VAL A 50 -16.77 -12.06 -18.62
C VAL A 50 -15.46 -12.15 -19.40
N THR A 51 -15.51 -11.95 -20.71
CA THR A 51 -14.32 -11.94 -21.57
C THR A 51 -13.37 -10.81 -21.17
N LYS A 52 -13.88 -9.59 -20.96
CA LYS A 52 -13.10 -8.44 -20.46
C LYS A 52 -12.46 -8.70 -19.10
N GLN A 53 -13.19 -9.33 -18.18
CA GLN A 53 -12.65 -9.71 -16.88
C GLN A 53 -11.55 -10.76 -17.02
N SER A 54 -11.73 -11.76 -17.87
CA SER A 54 -10.73 -12.79 -18.12
C SER A 54 -9.47 -12.23 -18.75
N THR A 55 -9.58 -11.34 -19.75
CA THR A 55 -8.41 -10.71 -20.38
C THR A 55 -7.63 -9.83 -19.40
N PHE A 56 -8.34 -9.07 -18.56
CA PHE A 56 -7.72 -8.30 -17.48
C PHE A 56 -6.95 -9.20 -16.51
N LEU A 57 -7.57 -10.28 -16.03
CA LEU A 57 -6.92 -11.21 -15.11
C LEU A 57 -5.70 -11.88 -15.75
N ASN A 58 -5.80 -12.32 -17.01
CA ASN A 58 -4.69 -12.89 -17.77
C ASN A 58 -3.54 -11.90 -17.97
N THR A 59 -3.83 -10.60 -18.00
CA THR A 59 -2.81 -9.55 -18.09
C THR A 59 -2.12 -9.33 -16.74
N ILE A 60 -2.86 -9.32 -15.63
CA ILE A 60 -2.31 -9.01 -14.30
C ILE A 60 -1.56 -10.18 -13.68
N LEU A 61 -2.03 -11.42 -13.88
CA LEU A 61 -1.42 -12.62 -13.33
C LEU A 61 0.12 -12.69 -13.50
N PRO A 62 0.69 -12.53 -14.71
CA PRO A 62 2.14 -12.59 -14.90
C PRO A 62 2.88 -11.44 -14.20
N HIS A 63 2.26 -10.27 -14.06
CA HIS A 63 2.85 -9.15 -13.32
C HIS A 63 2.91 -9.44 -11.81
N MET A 64 1.85 -10.05 -11.25
CA MET A 64 1.81 -10.45 -9.84
C MET A 64 2.82 -11.57 -9.56
N GLU A 65 2.95 -12.56 -10.45
CA GLU A 65 4.00 -13.58 -10.34
C GLU A 65 5.40 -12.98 -10.42
N GLY A 66 5.61 -12.01 -11.32
CA GLY A 66 6.85 -11.24 -11.41
C GLY A 66 7.17 -10.50 -10.12
N LEU A 67 6.16 -9.85 -9.51
CA LEU A 67 6.30 -9.15 -8.23
C LEU A 67 6.66 -10.12 -7.10
N LEU A 68 5.96 -11.25 -6.99
CA LEU A 68 6.25 -12.28 -5.98
C LEU A 68 7.66 -12.84 -6.14
N LYS A 69 8.10 -13.09 -7.38
CA LYS A 69 9.46 -13.52 -7.68
C LYS A 69 10.49 -12.47 -7.28
N GLY A 70 10.23 -11.19 -7.57
CA GLY A 70 11.09 -10.08 -7.19
C GLY A 70 11.22 -9.93 -5.66
N LEU A 71 10.11 -10.03 -4.93
CA LEU A 71 10.12 -10.03 -3.46
C LEU A 71 10.88 -11.23 -2.90
N GLY A 72 10.72 -12.42 -3.48
CA GLY A 72 11.49 -13.60 -3.09
C GLY A 72 12.99 -13.43 -3.29
N GLN A 73 13.40 -12.83 -4.41
CA GLN A 73 14.81 -12.51 -4.69
C GLN A 73 15.36 -11.49 -3.70
N LEU A 74 14.60 -10.41 -3.41
CA LEU A 74 15.00 -9.40 -2.43
C LEU A 74 15.16 -9.99 -1.03
N ARG A 75 14.26 -10.87 -0.62
CA ARG A 75 14.39 -11.58 0.66
C ARG A 75 15.70 -12.36 0.72
N HIS A 76 16.02 -13.11 -0.33
CA HIS A 76 17.25 -13.89 -0.38
C HIS A 76 18.52 -13.03 -0.42
N THR A 77 18.50 -11.87 -1.07
CA THR A 77 19.66 -10.97 -1.07
C THR A 77 19.86 -10.32 0.29
N LEU A 78 18.79 -9.95 0.98
CA LEU A 78 18.85 -9.44 2.36
C LEU A 78 19.39 -10.49 3.33
N GLU A 79 18.89 -11.72 3.25
CA GLU A 79 19.36 -12.84 4.08
C GLU A 79 20.85 -13.14 3.85
N LYS A 80 21.30 -13.19 2.59
CA LYS A 80 22.73 -13.33 2.29
C LYS A 80 23.55 -12.17 2.84
N ARG A 81 23.05 -10.93 2.75
CA ARG A 81 23.74 -9.75 3.26
C ARG A 81 23.85 -9.77 4.78
N GLU A 82 22.81 -10.24 5.47
CA GLU A 82 22.81 -10.43 6.92
C GLU A 82 23.84 -11.48 7.35
N VAL A 83 23.85 -12.64 6.69
CA VAL A 83 24.86 -13.69 6.94
C VAL A 83 26.27 -13.14 6.71
N TRP A 84 26.49 -12.41 5.61
CA TRP A 84 27.77 -11.77 5.31
C TRP A 84 28.20 -10.79 6.39
N ALA A 85 27.30 -9.90 6.82
CA ALA A 85 27.58 -8.93 7.87
C ALA A 85 27.92 -9.61 9.21
N VAL A 86 27.25 -10.71 9.56
CA VAL A 86 27.55 -11.50 10.75
C VAL A 86 28.93 -12.16 10.64
N THR A 87 29.24 -12.78 9.50
CA THR A 87 30.55 -13.42 9.29
C THR A 87 31.71 -12.42 9.29
N GLU A 88 31.52 -11.24 8.70
CA GLU A 88 32.52 -10.17 8.68
C GLU A 88 32.75 -9.62 10.10
N LYS A 89 31.67 -9.34 10.84
CA LYS A 89 31.75 -8.91 12.24
C LYS A 89 32.48 -9.96 13.09
N GLN A 90 32.19 -11.24 12.90
CA GLN A 90 32.89 -12.31 13.62
C GLN A 90 34.37 -12.39 13.24
N GLY A 91 34.70 -12.25 11.95
CA GLY A 91 36.08 -12.21 11.48
C GLY A 91 36.87 -11.05 12.09
N LEU A 92 36.26 -9.86 12.13
CA LEU A 92 36.84 -8.69 12.78
C LEU A 92 37.00 -8.88 14.30
N GLN A 93 36.02 -9.48 14.98
CA GLN A 93 36.15 -9.82 16.41
C GLN A 93 37.27 -10.83 16.68
N ASN A 94 37.45 -11.82 15.81
CA ASN A 94 38.55 -12.79 15.91
C ASN A 94 39.91 -12.12 15.71
N GLN A 95 40.02 -11.17 14.76
CA GLN A 95 41.23 -10.38 14.55
C GLN A 95 41.53 -9.48 15.76
N ILE A 96 40.52 -8.79 16.30
CA ILE A 96 40.66 -7.97 17.53
C ILE A 96 41.13 -8.85 18.69
N THR A 97 40.52 -10.01 18.90
CA THR A 97 40.89 -10.94 19.98
C THR A 97 42.35 -11.41 19.83
N THR A 98 42.76 -11.72 18.59
CA THR A 98 44.14 -12.12 18.28
C THR A 98 45.13 -11.01 18.58
N LEU A 99 44.82 -9.77 18.17
CA LEU A 99 45.64 -8.59 18.45
C LEU A 99 45.69 -8.28 19.95
N CYS A 100 44.57 -8.35 20.67
CA CYS A 100 44.53 -8.20 22.11
C CYS A 100 45.42 -9.25 22.81
N GLY A 101 45.35 -10.52 22.40
CA GLY A 101 46.20 -11.58 22.93
C GLY A 101 47.69 -11.35 22.67
N LEU A 102 48.05 -10.89 21.46
CA LEU A 102 49.43 -10.50 21.12
C LEU A 102 49.93 -9.32 21.96
N ILE A 103 49.08 -8.32 22.22
CA ILE A 103 49.41 -7.18 23.09
C ILE A 103 49.57 -7.65 24.55
N GLN A 104 48.68 -8.51 25.05
CA GLN A 104 48.77 -9.09 26.39
C GLN A 104 50.05 -9.92 26.57
N ASN A 105 50.46 -10.66 25.54
CA ASN A 105 51.64 -11.53 25.57
C ASN A 105 52.96 -10.77 25.32
N SER A 106 52.91 -9.54 24.78
CA SER A 106 54.09 -8.69 24.53
C SER A 106 54.32 -7.65 25.63
N LEU A 107 53.41 -7.53 26.61
CA LEU A 107 53.63 -6.72 27.81
C LEU A 107 54.19 -7.59 28.94
N PRO A 108 55.38 -7.28 29.50
CA PRO A 108 55.87 -8.00 30.67
C PRO A 108 54.99 -7.70 31.88
N HIS A 109 54.57 -8.75 32.56
CA HIS A 109 53.86 -8.74 33.83
C HIS A 109 54.69 -7.97 34.87
N ASN A 110 54.22 -6.78 35.25
CA ASN A 110 54.54 -6.19 36.54
C ASN A 110 53.22 -6.02 37.30
N GLU A 111 53.09 -6.81 38.35
CA GLU A 111 52.17 -6.58 39.45
C GLU A 111 52.49 -5.23 40.08
N ASP A 112 51.56 -4.28 40.01
CA ASP A 112 51.22 -3.51 41.20
C ASP A 112 49.85 -2.83 41.07
N LYS A 113 49.17 -2.77 42.21
CA LYS A 113 47.74 -2.50 42.39
C LYS A 113 47.48 -0.97 42.53
N PRO A 114 46.23 -0.58 42.83
CA PRO A 114 45.26 0.04 41.94
C PRO A 114 45.28 1.58 42.00
N ASP A 115 44.89 2.25 40.93
CA ASP A 115 44.22 3.55 41.13
C ASP A 115 43.07 3.76 40.16
N GLY A 116 41.95 4.15 40.76
CA GLY A 116 40.65 4.22 40.12
C GLY A 116 40.58 5.43 39.20
N GLN A 117 40.59 5.19 37.89
CA GLN A 117 40.15 6.19 36.94
C GLN A 117 38.98 5.64 36.14
N LYS A 118 37.77 5.88 36.68
CA LYS A 118 36.49 5.73 35.96
C LYS A 118 36.61 6.50 34.64
N SER A 119 36.85 5.78 33.55
CA SER A 119 36.59 6.29 32.22
C SER A 119 35.08 6.44 32.10
N SER A 120 34.60 7.66 32.27
CA SER A 120 33.24 8.05 31.93
C SER A 120 32.97 7.56 30.50
N SER A 121 32.11 6.55 30.36
CA SER A 121 31.53 6.17 29.08
C SER A 121 30.85 7.43 28.54
N LYS A 122 31.50 8.10 27.59
CA LYS A 122 30.87 9.21 26.87
C LYS A 122 29.68 8.60 26.14
N GLN A 123 28.48 8.78 26.71
CA GLN A 123 27.24 8.55 26.01
C GLN A 123 27.38 9.17 24.61
N PRO A 124 27.03 8.45 23.54
CA PRO A 124 26.97 9.06 22.23
C PRO A 124 26.06 10.28 22.34
N ARG A 125 26.54 11.44 21.88
CA ARG A 125 25.79 12.69 21.94
C ARG A 125 24.41 12.43 21.34
N SER A 126 23.43 12.43 22.21
CA SER A 126 22.03 12.20 21.95
C SER A 126 21.51 13.30 20.99
N MET A 127 21.72 13.12 19.69
CA MET A 127 21.22 14.06 18.69
C MET A 127 19.70 13.90 18.57
N LYS A 128 18.98 15.01 18.68
CA LYS A 128 17.53 15.06 18.50
C LYS A 128 17.14 14.80 17.05
N LEU A 129 15.94 14.28 16.83
CA LEU A 129 15.44 13.94 15.49
C LEU A 129 15.43 15.15 14.57
N SER A 130 14.98 16.32 15.05
CA SER A 130 14.97 17.57 14.28
C SER A 130 16.38 17.96 13.79
N THR A 131 17.37 17.87 14.68
CA THR A 131 18.76 18.19 14.40
C THR A 131 19.39 17.16 13.45
N ALA A 132 18.98 15.90 13.56
CA ALA A 132 19.41 14.84 12.65
C ALA A 132 18.87 15.07 11.23
N ALA A 133 17.58 15.42 11.11
CA ALA A 133 16.94 15.72 9.84
C ALA A 133 17.61 16.92 9.15
N ASP A 134 17.94 17.96 9.92
CA ASP A 134 18.66 19.11 9.42
C ASP A 134 20.04 18.72 8.86
N LYS A 135 20.84 18.00 9.63
CA LYS A 135 22.20 17.61 9.21
C LYS A 135 22.23 16.65 8.02
N PHE A 136 21.31 15.70 7.94
CA PHE A 136 21.39 14.60 6.96
C PHE A 136 20.46 14.76 5.76
N VAL A 137 19.48 15.66 5.84
CA VAL A 137 18.50 15.86 4.78
C VAL A 137 18.45 17.32 4.33
N PHE A 138 18.22 18.27 5.23
CA PHE A 138 17.97 19.66 4.83
C PHE A 138 19.24 20.42 4.45
N SER A 139 20.35 20.16 5.14
CA SER A 139 21.66 20.77 4.87
C SER A 139 22.44 20.10 3.73
N VAL A 140 21.91 19.02 3.13
CA VAL A 140 22.60 18.25 2.09
C VAL A 140 22.13 18.70 0.70
N PRO A 141 22.95 19.40 -0.10
CA PRO A 141 22.53 19.99 -1.38
C PRO A 141 22.24 18.95 -2.47
N SER A 142 22.63 17.68 -2.29
CA SER A 142 22.35 16.59 -3.23
C SER A 142 20.97 15.96 -3.06
N LYS A 143 20.16 16.40 -2.08
CA LYS A 143 18.80 15.87 -1.85
C LYS A 143 17.79 16.59 -2.74
N SER A 144 16.84 15.85 -3.29
CA SER A 144 15.77 16.42 -4.10
C SER A 144 14.80 17.25 -3.26
N ALA A 145 14.15 18.24 -3.88
CA ALA A 145 13.12 19.04 -3.24
C ALA A 145 11.95 18.19 -2.71
N GLY A 146 11.62 17.10 -3.40
CA GLY A 146 10.61 16.13 -2.97
C GLY A 146 11.01 15.41 -1.68
N THR A 147 12.26 14.97 -1.58
CA THR A 147 12.79 14.33 -0.36
C THR A 147 12.82 15.30 0.81
N ILE A 148 13.26 16.54 0.60
CA ILE A 148 13.29 17.59 1.64
C ILE A 148 11.88 17.84 2.17
N LYS A 149 10.91 18.03 1.27
CA LYS A 149 9.50 18.28 1.66
C LYS A 149 8.86 17.07 2.35
N GLY A 150 9.10 15.87 1.85
CA GLY A 150 8.58 14.62 2.41
C GLY A 150 9.10 14.39 3.83
N THR A 151 10.42 14.41 4.00
CA THR A 151 11.04 14.24 5.32
C THR A 151 10.64 15.36 6.29
N GLY A 152 10.53 16.62 5.82
CA GLY A 152 10.06 17.73 6.64
C GLY A 152 8.68 17.49 7.23
N LYS A 153 7.73 16.99 6.43
CA LYS A 153 6.39 16.64 6.91
C LYS A 153 6.43 15.49 7.92
N THR A 154 7.18 14.42 7.63
CA THR A 154 7.27 13.26 8.54
C THR A 154 7.89 13.64 9.89
N VAL A 155 8.97 14.43 9.89
CA VAL A 155 9.62 14.88 11.12
C VAL A 155 8.72 15.83 11.91
N ALA A 156 7.97 16.71 11.23
CA ALA A 156 7.01 17.58 11.90
C ALA A 156 5.89 16.78 12.57
N LEU A 157 5.27 15.83 11.87
CA LEU A 157 4.22 14.95 12.43
C LEU A 157 4.73 14.13 13.61
N PHE A 158 5.93 13.55 13.47
CA PHE A 158 6.55 12.78 14.54
C PHE A 158 6.81 13.65 15.77
N THR A 159 7.37 14.85 15.57
CA THR A 159 7.66 15.78 16.65
C THR A 159 6.39 16.30 17.33
N GLU A 160 5.30 16.46 16.58
CA GLU A 160 4.00 16.86 17.10
C GLU A 160 3.36 15.77 17.97
N ALA A 161 3.44 14.50 17.55
CA ALA A 161 2.82 13.39 18.26
C ALA A 161 3.66 12.84 19.42
N PHE A 162 4.99 12.77 19.27
CA PHE A 162 5.91 12.09 20.21
C PHE A 162 6.96 13.03 20.83
N GLY A 163 7.03 14.28 20.37
CA GLY A 163 8.06 15.23 20.79
C GLY A 163 9.37 15.06 20.04
N ASP A 164 10.26 16.06 20.17
CA ASP A 164 11.60 16.02 19.55
C ASP A 164 12.56 15.19 20.40
N ILE A 165 12.39 13.88 20.35
CA ILE A 165 13.18 12.92 21.10
C ILE A 165 14.52 12.62 20.41
N PRO A 166 15.54 12.19 21.17
CA PRO A 166 16.80 11.72 20.62
C PRO A 166 16.65 10.52 19.70
N VAL A 167 17.43 10.47 18.62
CA VAL A 167 17.38 9.37 17.64
C VAL A 167 17.63 8.00 18.27
N HIS A 168 18.47 7.91 19.30
CA HIS A 168 18.75 6.64 20.00
C HIS A 168 17.58 6.11 20.85
N GLN A 169 16.55 6.94 21.10
CA GLN A 169 15.33 6.56 21.82
C GLN A 169 14.20 6.15 20.87
N ILE A 170 14.39 6.32 19.55
CA ILE A 170 13.44 5.87 18.53
C ILE A 170 13.67 4.38 18.31
N THR A 171 12.99 3.56 19.11
CA THR A 171 13.02 2.09 19.02
C THR A 171 11.94 1.58 18.05
N GLY A 172 11.94 0.27 17.78
CA GLY A 172 10.90 -0.37 16.95
C GLY A 172 9.50 -0.14 17.50
N ASP A 173 9.33 -0.09 18.82
CA ASP A 173 8.04 0.16 19.46
C ASP A 173 7.53 1.58 19.16
N VAL A 174 8.39 2.59 19.28
CA VAL A 174 8.06 3.99 18.96
C VAL A 174 7.71 4.16 17.48
N ILE A 175 8.37 3.41 16.59
CA ILE A 175 8.04 3.40 15.16
C ILE A 175 6.70 2.70 14.91
N GLY A 176 6.40 1.61 15.63
CA GLY A 176 5.11 0.93 15.59
C GLY A 176 3.97 1.85 16.03
N GLU A 177 4.12 2.53 17.16
CA GLU A 177 3.15 3.51 17.66
C GLU A 177 2.97 4.69 16.68
N PHE A 178 4.04 5.15 16.03
CA PHE A 178 3.95 6.17 15.00
C PHE A 178 3.20 5.68 13.76
N TYR A 179 3.38 4.42 13.35
CA TYR A 179 2.63 3.81 12.25
C TYR A 179 1.14 3.68 12.59
N ASP A 180 0.83 3.20 13.79
CA ASP A 180 -0.55 3.09 14.27
C ASP A 180 -1.21 4.48 14.35
N PHE A 181 -0.48 5.48 14.83
CA PHE A 181 -0.90 6.88 14.80
C PHE A 181 -1.23 7.34 13.38
N LEU A 182 -0.34 7.13 12.41
CA LEU A 182 -0.58 7.49 11.00
C LEU A 182 -1.79 6.75 10.42
N SER A 183 -2.02 5.50 10.81
CA SER A 183 -3.16 4.68 10.34
C SER A 183 -4.50 5.15 10.91
N GLY A 184 -4.49 5.76 12.10
CA GLY A 184 -5.66 6.33 12.76
C GLY A 184 -6.01 7.75 12.29
N LEU A 185 -5.17 8.39 11.50
CA LEU A 185 -5.45 9.72 10.96
C LEU A 185 -6.54 9.65 9.88
N PRO A 186 -7.52 10.58 9.88
CA PRO A 186 -8.46 10.69 8.79
C PRO A 186 -7.70 10.95 7.47
N THR A 187 -8.19 10.37 6.38
CA THR A 187 -7.59 10.41 5.03
C THR A 187 -7.37 11.82 4.47
N THR A 188 -7.80 12.86 5.17
CA THR A 188 -7.64 14.28 4.83
C THR A 188 -6.46 14.99 5.52
N HIS A 189 -5.71 14.32 6.41
CA HIS A 189 -4.60 14.93 7.18
C HIS A 189 -3.41 15.44 6.33
N GLY A 190 -3.47 15.31 5.01
CA GLY A 190 -2.49 15.87 4.08
C GLY A 190 -2.72 17.32 3.64
N ASN A 191 -3.91 17.88 3.87
CA ASN A 191 -4.33 19.17 3.30
C ASN A 191 -4.80 20.17 4.36
N GLY A 192 -3.84 20.97 4.86
CA GLY A 192 -4.12 22.26 5.48
C GLY A 192 -4.52 22.24 6.95
N THR A 193 -3.60 22.75 7.79
CA THR A 193 -3.86 23.43 9.08
C THR A 193 -5.11 22.98 9.85
N VAL A 194 -4.97 21.94 10.67
CA VAL A 194 -5.86 21.75 11.81
C VAL A 194 -4.99 21.53 13.03
N THR A 195 -5.02 22.49 13.93
CA THR A 195 -4.44 22.44 15.26
C THR A 195 -5.10 21.30 16.04
N LEU A 196 -4.32 20.33 16.51
CA LEU A 196 -4.81 19.27 17.38
C LEU A 196 -5.27 19.87 18.73
N PRO A 197 -6.42 19.46 19.29
CA PRO A 197 -6.78 19.78 20.67
C PRO A 197 -5.88 19.02 21.64
N PRO A 198 -5.62 19.57 22.84
CA PRO A 198 -4.68 18.97 23.78
C PRO A 198 -5.26 17.70 24.40
N SER A 199 -4.46 16.64 24.36
CA SER A 199 -4.36 15.56 25.37
C SER A 199 -5.65 14.83 25.79
N GLY A 200 -5.81 13.59 25.33
CA GLY A 200 -6.58 12.55 26.03
C GLY A 200 -5.62 11.52 26.62
N CYS A 201 -5.37 11.60 27.93
CA CYS A 201 -4.65 10.57 28.68
C CYS A 201 -5.31 9.19 28.49
N CYS A 202 -4.56 8.19 28.02
CA CYS A 202 -4.92 6.80 28.27
C CYS A 202 -4.58 6.46 29.72
N GLN A 203 -5.58 6.56 30.59
CA GLN A 203 -5.59 5.91 31.90
C GLN A 203 -5.53 4.39 31.69
N ARG A 204 -4.54 3.77 32.34
CA ARG A 204 -4.49 2.34 32.61
C ARG A 204 -5.62 2.00 33.58
N GLY A 205 -6.51 1.09 33.17
CA GLY A 205 -7.42 0.32 34.03
C GLY A 205 -7.22 -1.14 33.71
#